data_AF-A0A0J5GLU6-F1
#
_entry.id   AF-A0A0J5GLU6-F1
#
_cell.length_a   1.000
_cell.length_b   1.000
_cell.length_c   1.000
_cell.angle_alpha   90.00
_cell.angle_beta   90.00
_cell.angle_gamma   90.00
#
_symmetry.space_group_name_H-M   'P 1'
#
loop_
_entity.id
_entity.type
_entity.pdbx_description
1 polymer ?
#
loop_
_entity_poly.entity_id
_entity_poly.type
_entity_poly.pdbx_seq_one_letter_code
_entity_poly.pdbx_strand_id
1 'polypeptide(L)'
;FLIGAFILFNALCAVSSSYTMLLSFRILTAIVTGVLISLAMIVASETMPAAKRGLAISFVFGGFTLANVIGVPIGTVVSSWFGWN
;
A
#
# COMPACT_ATOMS: atom_id res chain seq x y z
N PHE A 1 14.24 2.09 2.61
CA PHE A 1 14.15 0.78 3.26
C PHE A 1 12.70 0.26 3.32
N LEU A 2 11.75 0.98 3.92
CA LEU A 2 10.34 0.54 4.07
C LEU A 2 9.66 0.15 2.75
N ILE A 3 9.84 0.93 1.68
CA ILE A 3 9.28 0.62 0.35
C ILE A 3 9.83 -0.73 -0.18
N GLY A 4 11.12 -1.00 0.03
CA GLY A 4 11.73 -2.28 -0.35
C GLY A 4 11.15 -3.46 0.44
N ALA A 5 10.94 -3.29 1.75
CA ALA A 5 10.29 -4.31 2.57
C ALA A 5 8.82 -4.54 2.15
N PHE A 6 8.08 -3.48 1.82
CA PHE A 6 6.71 -3.58 1.32
C PHE A 6 6.61 -4.37 0.02
N ILE A 7 7.52 -4.11 -0.94
CA ILE A 7 7.58 -4.85 -2.21
C ILE A 7 7.93 -6.32 -1.93
N LEU A 8 8.92 -6.58 -1.08
CA LEU A 8 9.35 -7.93 -0.74
C LEU A 8 8.22 -8.76 -0.12
N PHE A 9 7.52 -8.23 0.89
CA PHE A 9 6.42 -8.96 1.53
C PHE A 9 5.22 -9.16 0.60
N ASN A 10 4.93 -8.22 -0.31
CA ASN A 10 3.91 -8.42 -1.34
C ASN A 10 4.31 -9.50 -2.35
N ALA A 11 5.57 -9.53 -2.78
CA ALA A 11 6.07 -10.58 -3.67
C ALA A 11 5.98 -11.96 -2.99
N LEU A 12 6.31 -12.03 -1.70
CA LEU A 12 6.16 -13.26 -0.91
C LEU A 12 4.69 -13.70 -0.76
N CYS A 13 3.74 -12.77 -0.73
CA CYS A 13 2.31 -13.11 -0.78
C CYS A 13 1.93 -13.75 -2.12
N ALA A 14 2.48 -13.28 -3.24
CA ALA A 14 2.21 -13.87 -4.56
C ALA A 14 2.70 -15.33 -4.62
N VAL A 15 3.92 -15.60 -4.13
CA VAL A 15 4.51 -16.96 -4.17
C VAL A 15 3.95 -17.90 -3.08
N SER A 16 3.04 -17.44 -2.23
CA SER A 16 2.57 -18.25 -1.10
C SER A 16 1.63 -19.38 -1.54
N SER A 17 1.95 -20.61 -1.17
CA SER A 17 1.21 -21.81 -1.55
C SER A 17 0.24 -22.33 -0.48
N SER A 18 0.23 -21.70 0.71
CA SER A 18 -0.62 -22.09 1.84
C SER A 18 -1.26 -20.88 2.51
N TYR A 19 -2.51 -21.03 2.93
CA TYR A 19 -3.29 -19.99 3.58
C TYR A 19 -2.59 -19.39 4.80
N THR A 20 -1.98 -20.22 5.66
CA THR A 20 -1.27 -19.76 6.85
C THR A 20 -0.06 -18.90 6.49
N MET A 21 0.67 -19.27 5.44
CA MET A 21 1.82 -18.52 4.94
C MET A 21 1.39 -17.16 4.37
N LEU A 22 0.32 -17.16 3.54
CA LEU A 22 -0.27 -15.95 2.99
C LEU A 22 -0.71 -14.99 4.12
N LEU A 23 -1.40 -15.52 5.13
CA LEU A 23 -1.89 -14.73 6.27
C LEU A 23 -0.73 -14.09 7.05
N SER A 24 0.34 -14.84 7.33
CA SER A 24 1.52 -14.29 8.00
C SER A 24 2.15 -13.15 7.21
N PHE A 25 2.33 -13.29 5.90
CA PHE A 25 2.88 -12.21 5.05
C PHE A 25 1.93 -11.02 4.91
N ARG A 26 0.60 -11.25 4.91
CA ARG A 26 -0.40 -10.18 4.94
C ARG A 26 -0.30 -9.35 6.21
N ILE A 27 -0.10 -9.99 7.37
CA ILE A 27 0.12 -9.27 8.63
C ILE A 27 1.38 -8.40 8.55
N LEU A 28 2.50 -8.95 8.07
CA LEU A 28 3.74 -8.17 7.90
C LEU A 28 3.56 -7.00 6.92
N THR A 29 2.89 -7.26 5.80
CA THR A 29 2.59 -6.22 4.79
C THR A 29 1.70 -5.12 5.38
N ALA A 30 0.69 -5.47 6.18
CA ALA A 30 -0.20 -4.51 6.83
C ALA A 30 0.57 -3.59 7.80
N ILE A 31 1.49 -4.16 8.58
CA ILE A 31 2.35 -3.39 9.50
C ILE A 31 3.20 -2.38 8.71
N VAL A 32 3.90 -2.83 7.65
CA VAL A 32 4.76 -1.94 6.85
C VAL A 32 3.94 -0.84 6.17
N THR A 33 2.75 -1.19 5.66
CA THR A 33 1.87 -0.23 4.98
C THR A 33 1.36 0.85 5.93
N GLY A 34 0.99 0.49 7.16
CA GLY A 34 0.57 1.46 8.19
C GLY A 34 1.67 2.47 8.53
N VAL A 35 2.92 2.00 8.62
CA VAL A 35 4.09 2.88 8.84
C VAL A 35 4.34 3.79 7.62
N LEU A 36 4.24 3.24 6.40
CA LEU A 36 4.43 4.01 5.16
C LEU A 36 3.42 5.15 5.03
N ILE A 37 2.13 4.88 5.28
CA ILE A 37 1.08 5.90 5.20
C ILE A 37 1.31 6.98 6.25
N SER A 38 1.64 6.59 7.48
CA SER A 38 1.94 7.54 8.56
C SER A 38 3.12 8.44 8.21
N LEU A 39 4.21 7.87 7.68
CA LEU A 39 5.37 8.62 7.23
C LEU A 39 5.03 9.56 6.05
N ALA A 40 4.25 9.09 5.08
CA ALA A 40 3.82 9.90 3.95
C ALA A 40 3.01 11.12 4.39
N MET A 41 2.10 10.96 5.37
CA MET A 41 1.33 12.06 5.93
C MET A 41 2.22 13.08 6.66
N ILE A 42 3.17 12.59 7.48
CA ILE A 42 4.13 13.47 8.19
C ILE A 42 4.93 14.27 7.17
N VAL A 43 5.58 13.60 6.22
CA VAL A 43 6.41 14.25 5.18
C VAL A 43 5.59 15.25 4.36
N ALA A 44 4.36 14.89 3.95
CA ALA A 44 3.48 15.81 3.21
C ALA A 44 3.13 17.06 4.02
N SER A 45 2.91 16.91 5.34
CA SER A 45 2.59 18.03 6.23
C SER A 45 3.80 18.90 6.57
N GLU A 46 5.00 18.32 6.65
CA GLU A 46 6.24 19.04 6.96
C GLU A 46 6.80 19.78 5.74
N THR A 47 6.58 19.23 4.54
CA THR A 47 7.05 19.84 3.28
C THR A 47 6.19 21.05 2.85
N MET A 48 5.04 21.25 3.49
CA MET A 48 4.09 22.31 3.13
C MET A 48 3.99 23.41 4.19
N PRO A 49 3.78 24.68 3.78
CA PRO A 49 3.50 25.76 4.71
C PRO A 49 2.28 25.46 5.59
N ALA A 50 2.26 25.94 6.84
CA ALA A 50 1.21 25.62 7.81
C ALA A 50 -0.22 25.81 7.29
N ALA A 51 -0.47 26.87 6.52
CA ALA A 51 -1.77 27.17 5.90
C ALA A 51 -2.22 26.15 4.84
N LYS A 52 -1.30 25.37 4.26
CA LYS A 52 -1.55 24.40 3.18
C LYS A 52 -1.46 22.94 3.64
N ARG A 53 -1.16 22.68 4.91
CA ARG A 53 -1.04 21.31 5.45
C ARG A 53 -2.31 20.49 5.28
N GLY A 54 -3.48 21.11 5.48
CA GLY A 54 -4.78 20.45 5.26
C GLY A 54 -4.93 19.97 3.81
N LEU A 55 -4.60 20.82 2.84
CA LEU A 55 -4.64 20.48 1.41
C LEU A 55 -3.68 19.34 1.08
N ALA A 56 -2.47 19.36 1.65
CA ALA A 56 -1.47 18.31 1.45
C ALA A 56 -1.98 16.94 1.92
N ILE A 57 -2.57 16.89 3.11
CA ILE A 57 -3.17 15.67 3.68
C ILE A 57 -4.33 15.19 2.81
N SER A 58 -5.23 16.10 2.40
CA SER A 58 -6.34 15.76 1.49
C SER A 58 -5.85 15.19 0.16
N PHE A 59 -4.73 15.67 -0.37
CA PHE A 59 -4.14 15.15 -1.60
C PHE A 59 -3.61 13.72 -1.42
N VAL A 60 -2.93 13.43 -0.30
CA VAL A 60 -2.46 12.07 0.02
C VAL A 60 -3.64 11.10 0.18
N PHE A 61 -4.70 11.50 0.90
CA PHE A 61 -5.91 10.69 1.03
C PHE A 61 -6.66 10.51 -0.29
N GLY A 62 -6.70 11.56 -1.13
CA GLY A 62 -7.29 11.49 -2.47
C GLY A 62 -6.56 10.48 -3.35
N GLY A 63 -5.22 10.52 -3.36
CA GLY A 63 -4.39 9.53 -4.04
C GLY A 63 -4.61 8.11 -3.50
N PHE A 64 -4.68 7.94 -2.18
CA PHE A 64 -4.98 6.64 -1.56
C PHE A 64 -6.34 6.09 -1.98
N THR A 65 -7.37 6.95 -2.05
CA THR A 65 -8.72 6.57 -2.49
C THR A 65 -8.72 6.15 -3.95
N LEU A 66 -8.10 6.95 -4.82
CA LEU A 66 -7.95 6.63 -6.24
C LEU A 66 -7.20 5.31 -6.45
N ALA A 67 -6.13 5.07 -5.69
CA ALA A 67 -5.38 3.83 -5.74
C ALA A 67 -6.23 2.61 -5.37
N ASN A 68 -7.14 2.73 -4.40
CA ASN A 68 -8.06 1.63 -4.06
C ASN A 68 -9.11 1.40 -5.15
N VAL A 69 -9.70 2.47 -5.69
CA VAL A 69 -10.73 2.38 -6.75
C VAL A 69 -10.16 1.74 -8.02
N ILE A 70 -8.96 2.13 -8.42
CA ILE A 70 -8.31 1.63 -9.64
C ILE A 70 -7.60 0.29 -9.38
N GLY A 71 -7.05 0.10 -8.19
CA GLY A 71 -6.26 -1.07 -7.83
C GLY A 71 -7.05 -2.38 -7.86
N VAL A 72 -8.34 -2.36 -7.47
CA VAL A 72 -9.18 -3.56 -7.48
C VAL A 72 -9.41 -4.08 -8.91
N PRO A 73 -9.92 -3.29 -9.88
CA PRO A 73 -10.05 -3.73 -11.28
C PRO A 73 -8.75 -4.22 -11.89
N ILE A 74 -7.64 -3.49 -11.68
CA ILE A 74 -6.31 -3.90 -12.18
C ILE A 74 -5.92 -5.24 -11.58
N GLY A 75 -6.08 -5.40 -10.26
CA GLY A 75 -5.80 -6.66 -9.57
C GLY A 75 -6.65 -7.82 -10.09
N THR A 76 -7.93 -7.59 -10.36
CA THR A 76 -8.83 -8.60 -10.93
C THR A 76 -8.41 -9.01 -12.34
N VAL A 77 -8.04 -8.05 -13.19
CA VAL A 77 -7.52 -8.35 -14.54
C VAL A 77 -6.22 -9.13 -14.43
N VAL A 78 -5.24 -8.68 -13.64
CA VAL A 78 -3.98 -9.41 -13.46
C VAL A 78 -4.22 -10.83 -12.96
N SER A 79 -5.12 -11.01 -11.99
CA SER A 79 -5.48 -12.32 -11.45
C SER A 79 -6.21 -13.21 -12.48
N SER A 80 -6.98 -12.65 -13.41
CA SER A 80 -7.66 -13.44 -14.44
C SER A 80 -6.69 -13.96 -15.52
N TRP A 81 -5.63 -13.22 -15.83
CA TRP A 81 -4.60 -13.65 -16.80
C TRP A 81 -3.54 -14.58 -16.18
N PHE A 82 -3.06 -14.27 -14.97
CA PHE A 82 -1.94 -14.99 -14.34
C PHE A 82 -2.37 -16.05 -13.33
N GLY A 83 -3.66 -16.11 -13.00
CA GLY A 83 -4.13 -16.90 -11.85
C GLY A 83 -3.89 -16.16 -10.54
N TRP A 84 -4.34 -16.76 -9.45
CA TRP A 84 -4.23 -16.18 -8.10
C TRP A 84 -2.98 -16.65 -7.33
N ASN A 85 -2.11 -17.44 -7.97
CA ASN A 85 -0.79 -17.85 -7.50
C ASN A 85 0.28 -17.17 -8.35
#